data_AF-A0A3M1JC40-F1
#
_entry.id   AF-A0A3M1JC40-F1
#
_cell.length_a   1.000
_cell.length_b   1.000
_cell.length_c   1.000
_cell.angle_alpha   90.00
_cell.angle_beta   90.00
_cell.angle_gamma   90.00
#
_symmetry.space_group_name_H-M   'P 1'
#
loop_
_entity.id
_entity.type
_entity.pdbx_description
1 polymer ?
#
loop_
_entity_poly.entity_id
_entity_poly.type
_entity_poly.pdbx_seq_one_letter_code
_entity_poly.pdbx_strand_id
1 'polypeptide(L)'
;MKRSFFICLLLIIKQLSLDAQSLPLTYYLPDIDYDKSIPSPEELLGWQIGEWHLSHDLQQAYIRMLAEKSDRITLSEYARSYEQRPLVYLTITSPSNHERIEELRQLHVAVSNPEKADLLRVEDIPLVLYQGYSIHGNEASGGNAAVLVAYYLAAGQSAEIDTLLEKTIILLDPCYNPDGFNRFASWANMHRNTNLTADNEDREYDEAWPGGRTNHYWFDLNRDWLPVQHPESRGRIRSFHHWKPNILTDHHEMGTNATFFFMPGEPSRVHPLTPWKNQELTEKIGDFHAEALDQIGSLYYSKEGYDDYYYGKGSTYPDVNGCIGILFEQASSRGHLQESDNGLLSFPFTVRNQVITSLSTHRAAVALHDEILEYQRKFYQDAAREARAENRFGYVFGTDDDPSRTAALIDLLQHHEVAVHPLGEQLQLDGYTYEAGQAYVVPLQQHQYRFIKGVFDPIDTFTDSLFYDISTWTLPMAFNLPYTELPRAVKMEEALQNVPTATPQAPARSDYAYLLPWTNSQAPRLAYQLQAAGLRLKVATDS
;
A
#
# COMPACT_ATOMS: atom_id res chain seq x y z
N MET A 1 -26.78 16.98 -65.70
CA MET A 1 -25.48 16.54 -65.13
C MET A 1 -24.99 17.35 -63.92
N LYS A 2 -25.55 18.52 -63.56
CA LYS A 2 -25.05 19.32 -62.41
C LYS A 2 -25.81 19.15 -61.08
N ARG A 3 -26.94 18.42 -61.03
CA ARG A 3 -27.71 18.18 -59.79
C ARG A 3 -27.42 16.83 -59.11
N SER A 4 -26.94 15.83 -59.85
CA SER A 4 -26.61 14.51 -59.28
C SER A 4 -25.25 14.48 -58.56
N PHE A 5 -24.35 15.41 -58.89
CA PHE A 5 -23.01 15.47 -58.27
C PHE A 5 -23.03 16.08 -56.85
N PHE A 6 -24.01 16.95 -56.56
CA PHE A 6 -24.14 17.61 -55.26
C PHE A 6 -24.75 16.70 -54.18
N ILE A 7 -25.57 15.72 -54.59
CA ILE A 7 -26.19 14.74 -53.67
C ILE A 7 -25.18 13.65 -53.27
N CYS A 8 -24.29 13.24 -54.17
CA CYS A 8 -23.19 12.32 -53.81
C CYS A 8 -22.18 12.96 -52.86
N LEU A 9 -21.91 14.27 -52.99
CA LEU A 9 -20.98 14.97 -52.09
C LEU A 9 -21.54 15.12 -50.66
N LEU A 10 -22.86 15.32 -50.50
CA LEU A 10 -23.53 15.37 -49.20
C LEU A 10 -23.69 13.99 -48.53
N LEU A 11 -23.72 12.90 -49.30
CA LEU A 11 -23.74 11.53 -48.76
C LEU A 11 -22.35 11.04 -48.35
N ILE A 12 -21.28 11.51 -49.01
CA ILE A 12 -19.89 11.20 -48.61
C ILE A 12 -19.49 12.00 -47.35
N ILE A 13 -20.01 13.21 -47.15
CA ILE A 13 -19.74 14.01 -45.94
C ILE A 13 -20.48 13.46 -44.70
N LYS A 14 -21.59 12.70 -44.86
CA LYS A 14 -22.26 12.03 -43.72
C LYS A 14 -21.58 10.74 -43.23
N GLN A 15 -20.61 10.19 -43.98
CA GLN A 15 -19.81 9.04 -43.55
C GLN A 15 -18.46 9.44 -42.94
N LEU A 16 -18.16 10.74 -42.88
CA LEU A 16 -17.01 11.29 -42.15
C LEU A 16 -17.51 12.03 -40.91
N SER A 17 -18.42 11.40 -40.17
CA SER A 17 -18.49 11.68 -38.74
C SER A 17 -17.20 11.09 -38.19
N LEU A 18 -16.21 11.94 -37.91
CA LEU A 18 -15.11 11.62 -37.02
C LEU A 18 -15.73 11.33 -35.65
N ASP A 19 -16.32 10.15 -35.50
CA ASP A 19 -16.40 9.53 -34.18
C ASP A 19 -14.94 9.43 -33.73
N ALA A 20 -14.61 10.07 -32.61
CA ALA A 20 -13.31 9.87 -31.98
C ALA A 20 -13.12 8.35 -31.87
N GLN A 21 -12.18 7.78 -32.64
CA GLN A 21 -11.97 6.34 -32.65
C GLN A 21 -11.67 5.92 -31.22
N SER A 22 -12.52 5.07 -30.64
CA SER A 22 -12.21 4.41 -29.39
C SER A 22 -10.89 3.68 -29.55
N LEU A 23 -9.99 3.85 -28.59
CA LEU A 23 -8.68 3.20 -28.64
C LEU A 23 -8.90 1.68 -28.55
N PRO A 24 -8.27 0.86 -29.40
CA PRO A 24 -8.44 -0.58 -29.30
C PRO A 24 -7.78 -1.10 -28.02
N LEU A 25 -8.19 -2.27 -27.54
CA LEU A 25 -7.55 -2.93 -26.39
C LEU A 25 -6.03 -3.10 -26.57
N THR A 26 -5.57 -3.30 -27.81
CA THR A 26 -4.16 -3.40 -28.18
C THR A 26 -3.36 -2.11 -27.99
N TYR A 27 -4.02 -0.99 -27.70
CA TYR A 27 -3.35 0.22 -27.24
C TYR A 27 -2.78 0.04 -25.82
N TYR A 28 -3.47 -0.73 -24.97
CA TYR A 28 -3.11 -0.95 -23.57
C TYR A 28 -2.36 -2.26 -23.35
N LEU A 29 -2.79 -3.32 -24.04
CA LEU A 29 -2.32 -4.68 -23.80
C LEU A 29 -1.58 -5.24 -25.03
N PRO A 30 -0.68 -6.23 -24.84
CA PRO A 30 -0.02 -6.91 -25.94
C PRO A 30 -1.01 -7.50 -26.96
N ASP A 31 -0.66 -7.47 -28.24
CA ASP A 31 -1.42 -8.08 -29.33
C ASP A 31 -1.17 -9.60 -29.37
N ILE A 32 -1.85 -10.31 -28.47
CA ILE A 32 -1.84 -11.78 -28.31
C ILE A 32 -3.27 -12.32 -28.37
N ASP A 33 -3.41 -13.64 -28.37
CA ASP A 33 -4.72 -14.27 -28.23
C ASP A 33 -5.24 -14.13 -26.79
N TYR A 34 -6.54 -13.84 -26.67
CA TYR A 34 -7.26 -13.79 -25.41
C TYR A 34 -8.45 -14.76 -25.44
N ASP A 35 -8.68 -15.45 -24.32
CA ASP A 35 -9.83 -16.34 -24.16
C ASP A 35 -11.14 -15.55 -24.24
N LYS A 36 -11.85 -15.72 -25.36
CA LYS A 36 -13.12 -15.06 -25.67
C LYS A 36 -14.28 -15.45 -24.75
N SER A 37 -14.11 -16.48 -23.91
CA SER A 37 -15.10 -16.83 -22.90
C SER A 37 -15.04 -15.92 -21.67
N ILE A 38 -13.94 -15.18 -21.49
CA ILE A 38 -13.74 -14.16 -20.46
C ILE A 38 -14.00 -12.80 -21.11
N PRO A 39 -15.09 -12.10 -20.75
CA PRO A 39 -15.39 -10.78 -21.28
C PRO A 39 -14.28 -9.76 -20.96
N SER A 40 -13.90 -8.99 -21.97
CA SER A 40 -13.04 -7.81 -21.81
C SER A 40 -13.73 -6.69 -21.02
N PRO A 41 -12.99 -5.68 -20.53
CA PRO A 41 -13.60 -4.55 -19.83
C PRO A 41 -14.64 -3.82 -20.69
N GLU A 42 -14.33 -3.59 -21.97
CA GLU A 42 -15.23 -2.91 -22.91
C GLU A 42 -16.55 -3.66 -23.12
N GLU A 43 -16.52 -5.00 -23.18
CA GLU A 43 -17.73 -5.81 -23.34
C GLU A 43 -18.68 -5.72 -22.13
N LEU A 44 -18.16 -5.52 -20.92
CA LEU A 44 -18.99 -5.31 -19.72
C LEU A 44 -19.43 -3.85 -19.58
N LEU A 45 -18.52 -2.91 -19.82
CA LEU A 45 -18.73 -1.49 -19.54
C LEU A 45 -19.53 -0.79 -20.66
N GLY A 46 -19.41 -1.28 -21.90
CA GLY A 46 -19.98 -0.66 -23.10
C GLY A 46 -19.18 0.54 -23.63
N TRP A 47 -17.97 0.75 -23.09
CA TRP A 47 -17.01 1.78 -23.47
C TRP A 47 -15.60 1.31 -23.12
N GLN A 48 -14.58 1.81 -23.81
CA GLN A 48 -13.20 1.40 -23.54
C GLN A 48 -12.61 2.15 -22.34
N ILE A 49 -11.78 1.47 -21.54
CA ILE A 49 -11.03 2.09 -20.44
C ILE A 49 -10.34 3.38 -20.92
N GLY A 50 -10.38 4.41 -20.10
CA GLY A 50 -9.87 5.74 -20.42
C GLY A 50 -10.90 6.69 -21.06
N GLU A 51 -12.04 6.18 -21.55
CA GLU A 51 -13.15 7.05 -22.00
C GLU A 51 -13.91 7.68 -20.84
N TRP A 52 -14.02 6.94 -19.73
CA TRP A 52 -14.61 7.32 -18.46
C TRP A 52 -13.73 6.80 -17.31
N HIS A 53 -13.76 7.49 -16.18
CA HIS A 53 -13.15 6.98 -14.94
C HIS A 53 -14.03 5.88 -14.35
N LEU A 54 -13.45 4.72 -14.05
CA LEU A 54 -14.19 3.67 -13.33
C LEU A 54 -14.61 4.17 -11.94
N SER A 55 -15.89 4.06 -11.63
CA SER A 55 -16.34 4.11 -10.24
C SER A 55 -15.99 2.79 -9.55
N HIS A 56 -15.90 2.81 -8.21
CA HIS A 56 -15.49 1.63 -7.46
C HIS A 56 -16.48 0.46 -7.64
N ASP A 57 -17.77 0.72 -7.79
CA ASP A 57 -18.78 -0.32 -8.03
C ASP A 57 -18.61 -1.02 -9.39
N LEU A 58 -18.27 -0.28 -10.45
CA LEU A 58 -17.96 -0.87 -11.76
C LEU A 58 -16.66 -1.67 -11.73
N GLN A 59 -15.64 -1.14 -11.05
CA GLN A 59 -14.39 -1.85 -10.82
C GLN A 59 -14.66 -3.18 -10.11
N GLN A 60 -15.39 -3.16 -8.99
CA GLN A 60 -15.78 -4.35 -8.22
C GLN A 60 -16.63 -5.35 -9.02
N ALA A 61 -17.58 -4.86 -9.83
CA ALA A 61 -18.38 -5.73 -10.67
C ALA A 61 -17.50 -6.50 -11.67
N TYR A 62 -16.55 -5.82 -12.29
CA TYR A 62 -15.66 -6.43 -13.27
C TYR A 62 -14.69 -7.45 -12.65
N ILE A 63 -14.01 -7.11 -11.55
CA ILE A 63 -13.07 -8.05 -10.91
C ILE A 63 -13.75 -9.29 -10.33
N ARG A 64 -15.02 -9.17 -9.87
CA ARG A 64 -15.81 -10.32 -9.42
C ARG A 64 -16.21 -11.21 -10.57
N MET A 65 -16.55 -10.62 -11.72
CA MET A 65 -16.78 -11.36 -12.95
C MET A 65 -15.54 -12.14 -13.38
N LEU A 66 -14.36 -11.50 -13.36
CA LEU A 66 -13.10 -12.21 -13.67
C LEU A 66 -12.85 -13.40 -12.74
N ALA A 67 -13.03 -13.22 -11.43
CA ALA A 67 -12.89 -14.30 -10.45
C ALA A 67 -13.94 -15.42 -10.61
N GLU A 68 -15.11 -15.14 -11.18
CA GLU A 68 -16.11 -16.16 -11.49
C GLU A 68 -15.78 -16.92 -12.79
N LYS A 69 -15.18 -16.25 -13.77
CA LYS A 69 -14.96 -16.78 -15.12
C LYS A 69 -13.60 -17.42 -15.35
N SER A 70 -12.56 -17.02 -14.61
CA SER A 70 -11.20 -17.50 -14.78
C SER A 70 -10.81 -18.48 -13.66
N ASP A 71 -10.32 -19.65 -14.03
CA ASP A 71 -9.74 -20.63 -13.10
C ASP A 71 -8.36 -20.22 -12.55
N ARG A 72 -7.79 -19.13 -13.09
CA ARG A 72 -6.54 -18.51 -12.63
C ARG A 72 -6.75 -17.54 -11.46
N ILE A 73 -8.00 -17.21 -11.10
CA ILE A 73 -8.30 -16.09 -10.18
C ILE A 73 -9.18 -16.54 -9.03
N THR A 74 -8.79 -16.18 -7.81
CA THR A 74 -9.67 -16.17 -6.63
C THR A 74 -9.73 -14.78 -6.01
N LEU A 75 -10.88 -14.36 -5.50
CA LEU A 75 -11.09 -13.05 -4.86
C LEU A 75 -11.16 -13.17 -3.34
N SER A 76 -10.37 -12.36 -2.64
CA SER A 76 -10.38 -12.28 -1.17
C SER A 76 -10.74 -10.87 -0.69
N GLU A 77 -11.71 -10.74 0.21
CA GLU A 77 -12.01 -9.48 0.91
C GLU A 77 -11.21 -9.42 2.21
N TYR A 78 -10.37 -8.40 2.38
CA TYR A 78 -9.46 -8.30 3.54
C TYR A 78 -9.89 -7.24 4.57
N ALA A 79 -10.73 -6.29 4.17
CA ALA A 79 -11.32 -5.27 5.03
C ALA A 79 -12.53 -4.59 4.35
N ARG A 80 -13.12 -3.63 5.06
CA ARG A 80 -14.07 -2.66 4.51
C ARG A 80 -13.65 -1.27 4.92
N SER A 81 -13.81 -0.30 4.01
CA SER A 81 -13.60 1.11 4.30
C SER A 81 -14.61 1.66 5.30
N TYR A 82 -14.43 2.91 5.72
CA TYR A 82 -15.38 3.59 6.60
C TYR A 82 -16.78 3.73 5.98
N GLU A 83 -16.87 3.90 4.65
CA GLU A 83 -18.14 3.91 3.91
C GLU A 83 -18.62 2.50 3.51
N GLN A 84 -18.07 1.44 4.14
CA GLN A 84 -18.46 0.04 3.94
C GLN A 84 -18.18 -0.53 2.55
N ARG A 85 -17.28 0.10 1.76
CA ARG A 85 -16.83 -0.46 0.49
C ARG A 85 -15.89 -1.64 0.74
N PRO A 86 -16.08 -2.77 0.03
CA PRO A 86 -15.21 -3.92 0.19
C PRO A 86 -13.82 -3.60 -0.35
N LEU A 87 -12.81 -3.94 0.44
CA LEU A 87 -11.41 -3.93 0.03
C LEU A 87 -10.99 -5.36 -0.27
N VAL A 88 -10.46 -5.57 -1.47
CA VAL A 88 -10.22 -6.91 -2.00
C VAL A 88 -8.89 -6.97 -2.71
N TYR A 89 -8.30 -8.16 -2.77
CA TYR A 89 -7.28 -8.49 -3.76
C TYR A 89 -7.69 -9.72 -4.54
N LEU A 90 -7.19 -9.81 -5.77
CA LEU A 90 -7.23 -11.02 -6.59
C LEU A 90 -5.94 -11.81 -6.34
N THR A 91 -6.06 -13.10 -6.02
CA THR A 91 -4.94 -14.04 -6.09
C THR A 91 -4.94 -14.66 -7.48
N ILE A 92 -3.91 -14.34 -8.26
CA ILE A 92 -3.78 -14.73 -9.67
C ILE A 92 -2.55 -15.61 -9.82
N THR A 93 -2.75 -16.86 -10.26
CA THR A 93 -1.68 -17.86 -10.46
C THR A 93 -2.20 -18.98 -11.37
N SER A 94 -1.38 -19.97 -11.69
CA SER A 94 -1.80 -21.11 -12.51
C SER A 94 -2.90 -21.92 -11.80
N PRO A 95 -3.82 -22.59 -12.54
CA PRO A 95 -4.83 -23.44 -11.94
C PRO A 95 -4.23 -24.55 -11.04
N SER A 96 -3.08 -25.10 -11.43
CA SER A 96 -2.34 -26.09 -10.62
C SER A 96 -1.78 -25.52 -9.32
N ASN A 97 -1.39 -24.24 -9.30
CA ASN A 97 -0.97 -23.58 -8.07
C ASN A 97 -2.16 -23.33 -7.14
N HIS A 98 -3.33 -22.97 -7.70
CA HIS A 98 -4.57 -22.78 -6.92
C HIS A 98 -4.99 -24.05 -6.16
N GLU A 99 -4.83 -25.22 -6.76
CA GLU A 99 -5.11 -26.52 -6.09
C GLU A 99 -4.29 -26.72 -4.80
N ARG A 100 -3.15 -26.03 -4.66
CA ARG A 100 -2.19 -26.16 -3.55
C ARG A 100 -1.82 -24.81 -2.93
N ILE A 101 -2.69 -23.80 -3.05
CA ILE A 101 -2.34 -22.41 -2.75
C ILE A 101 -1.84 -22.19 -1.32
N GLU A 102 -2.48 -22.84 -0.33
CA GLU A 102 -2.08 -22.70 1.08
C GLU A 102 -0.76 -23.41 1.37
N GLU A 103 -0.47 -24.53 0.70
CA GLU A 103 0.82 -25.22 0.80
C GLU A 103 1.94 -24.33 0.23
N LEU A 104 1.72 -23.77 -0.96
CA LEU A 104 2.69 -22.87 -1.62
C LEU A 104 2.91 -21.60 -0.80
N ARG A 105 1.86 -21.01 -0.22
CA ARG A 105 1.98 -19.86 0.69
C ARG A 105 2.82 -20.19 1.92
N GLN A 106 2.58 -21.34 2.56
CA GLN A 106 3.37 -21.76 3.73
C GLN A 106 4.83 -22.02 3.39
N LEU A 107 5.09 -22.64 2.23
CA LEU A 107 6.42 -22.88 1.71
C LEU A 107 7.15 -21.55 1.43
N HIS A 108 6.45 -20.60 0.82
CA HIS A 108 6.94 -19.25 0.56
C HIS A 108 7.29 -18.52 1.85
N VAL A 109 6.36 -18.43 2.82
CA VAL A 109 6.61 -17.76 4.11
C VAL A 109 7.74 -18.43 4.91
N ALA A 110 7.97 -19.73 4.73
CA ALA A 110 9.07 -20.43 5.38
C ALA A 110 10.46 -19.97 4.89
N VAL A 111 10.57 -19.33 3.73
CA VAL A 111 11.80 -18.67 3.25
C VAL A 111 12.23 -17.55 4.19
N SER A 112 11.27 -16.85 4.80
CA SER A 112 11.49 -15.80 5.80
C SER A 112 11.82 -16.33 7.20
N ASN A 113 11.90 -17.64 7.40
CA ASN A 113 12.23 -18.25 8.69
C ASN A 113 13.69 -18.77 8.69
N PRO A 114 14.62 -18.11 9.42
CA PRO A 114 16.03 -18.49 9.43
C PRO A 114 16.33 -19.94 9.86
N GLU A 115 15.44 -20.56 10.65
CA GLU A 115 15.62 -21.94 11.13
C GLU A 115 15.22 -22.99 10.09
N LYS A 116 14.37 -22.60 9.12
CA LYS A 116 13.84 -23.50 8.08
C LYS A 116 14.41 -23.20 6.70
N ALA A 117 14.82 -21.97 6.46
CA ALA A 117 15.14 -21.43 5.15
C ALA A 117 16.21 -22.23 4.38
N ASP A 118 17.24 -22.73 5.07
CA ASP A 118 18.35 -23.49 4.46
C ASP A 118 17.93 -24.88 3.95
N LEU A 119 16.78 -25.39 4.40
CA LEU A 119 16.24 -26.68 3.95
C LEU A 119 15.41 -26.55 2.67
N LEU A 120 15.13 -25.31 2.25
CA LEU A 120 14.28 -25.00 1.11
C LEU A 120 15.11 -24.74 -0.15
N ARG A 121 14.56 -25.07 -1.31
CA ARG A 121 15.12 -24.72 -2.61
C ARG A 121 14.29 -23.60 -3.22
N VAL A 122 14.87 -22.42 -3.40
CA VAL A 122 14.09 -21.23 -3.82
C VAL A 122 13.54 -21.40 -5.23
N GLU A 123 14.23 -22.16 -6.09
CA GLU A 123 13.80 -22.44 -7.47
C GLU A 123 12.44 -23.18 -7.55
N ASP A 124 12.06 -23.90 -6.49
CA ASP A 124 10.83 -24.69 -6.41
C ASP A 124 9.68 -23.93 -5.71
N ILE A 125 9.90 -22.66 -5.31
CA ILE A 125 8.98 -21.84 -4.52
C ILE A 125 8.47 -20.70 -5.38
N PRO A 126 7.15 -20.47 -5.47
CA PRO A 126 6.65 -19.32 -6.21
C PRO A 126 7.03 -18.01 -5.51
N LEU A 127 7.43 -17.02 -6.32
CA LEU A 127 7.56 -15.64 -5.90
C LEU A 127 6.18 -15.04 -5.64
N VAL A 128 6.02 -14.28 -4.55
CA VAL A 128 4.80 -13.55 -4.27
C VAL A 128 4.97 -12.08 -4.68
N LEU A 129 4.16 -11.63 -5.64
CA LEU A 129 4.13 -10.25 -6.12
C LEU A 129 2.84 -9.57 -5.63
N TYR A 130 2.95 -8.48 -4.88
CA TYR A 130 1.80 -7.67 -4.48
C TYR A 130 1.75 -6.39 -5.34
N GLN A 131 0.70 -6.22 -6.14
CA GLN A 131 0.47 -4.99 -6.90
C GLN A 131 -0.70 -4.20 -6.32
N GLY A 132 -0.39 -3.04 -5.79
CA GLY A 132 -1.35 -2.16 -5.14
C GLY A 132 -1.59 -0.88 -5.92
N TYR A 133 -2.86 -0.53 -6.12
CA TYR A 133 -3.25 0.61 -6.96
C TYR A 133 -4.07 1.65 -6.19
N SER A 134 -3.85 2.93 -6.52
CA SER A 134 -4.68 4.08 -6.12
C SER A 134 -4.95 4.17 -4.61
N ILE A 135 -3.88 4.22 -3.81
CA ILE A 135 -3.95 4.58 -2.38
C ILE A 135 -4.38 6.03 -2.17
N HIS A 136 -4.06 6.89 -3.13
CA HIS A 136 -4.69 8.18 -3.28
C HIS A 136 -5.83 8.05 -4.29
N GLY A 137 -7.05 8.33 -3.86
CA GLY A 137 -8.22 8.01 -4.68
C GLY A 137 -8.36 8.87 -5.94
N ASN A 138 -7.76 10.06 -5.97
CA ASN A 138 -7.75 10.94 -7.14
C ASN A 138 -6.54 10.74 -8.07
N GLU A 139 -5.74 9.71 -7.82
CA GLU A 139 -4.67 9.24 -8.72
C GLU A 139 -5.20 8.01 -9.48
N ALA A 140 -6.15 8.27 -10.39
CA ALA A 140 -7.10 7.28 -10.85
C ALA A 140 -6.58 6.32 -11.94
N SER A 141 -5.52 6.67 -12.66
CA SER A 141 -4.96 5.84 -13.73
C SER A 141 -4.53 4.46 -13.24
N GLY A 142 -4.03 4.35 -12.00
CA GLY A 142 -3.67 3.08 -11.37
C GLY A 142 -4.86 2.13 -11.25
N GLY A 143 -5.94 2.54 -10.59
CA GLY A 143 -7.14 1.71 -10.42
C GLY A 143 -7.83 1.35 -11.74
N ASN A 144 -7.69 2.18 -12.77
CA ASN A 144 -8.19 1.89 -14.11
C ASN A 144 -7.25 0.95 -14.90
N ALA A 145 -5.94 1.00 -14.67
CA ALA A 145 -4.99 0.04 -15.21
C ALA A 145 -5.15 -1.36 -14.57
N ALA A 146 -5.48 -1.42 -13.29
CA ALA A 146 -5.61 -2.67 -12.54
C ALA A 146 -6.59 -3.66 -13.19
N VAL A 147 -7.71 -3.19 -13.77
CA VAL A 147 -8.69 -4.06 -14.45
C VAL A 147 -8.16 -4.61 -15.78
N LEU A 148 -7.34 -3.85 -16.49
CA LEU A 148 -6.69 -4.27 -17.73
C LEU A 148 -5.61 -5.32 -17.43
N VAL A 149 -4.80 -5.10 -16.39
CA VAL A 149 -3.79 -6.05 -15.92
C VAL A 149 -4.44 -7.35 -15.44
N ALA A 150 -5.52 -7.25 -14.65
CA ALA A 150 -6.27 -8.44 -14.22
C ALA A 150 -6.85 -9.22 -15.40
N TYR A 151 -7.41 -8.53 -16.42
CA TYR A 151 -7.90 -9.18 -17.63
C TYR A 151 -6.78 -9.85 -18.44
N TYR A 152 -5.63 -9.20 -18.59
CA TYR A 152 -4.46 -9.77 -19.25
C TYR A 152 -4.03 -11.10 -18.63
N LEU A 153 -3.96 -11.16 -17.29
CA LEU A 153 -3.59 -12.38 -16.58
C LEU A 153 -4.71 -13.44 -16.62
N ALA A 154 -5.98 -13.01 -16.58
CA ALA A 154 -7.14 -13.91 -16.62
C ALA A 154 -7.31 -14.61 -17.97
N ALA A 155 -7.19 -13.85 -19.06
CA ALA A 155 -7.61 -14.26 -20.39
C ALA A 155 -6.48 -14.40 -21.40
N GLY A 156 -5.31 -13.76 -21.17
CA GLY A 156 -4.20 -13.80 -22.11
C GLY A 156 -3.61 -15.20 -22.28
N GLN A 157 -3.31 -15.54 -23.53
CA GLN A 157 -2.77 -16.86 -23.92
C GLN A 157 -1.39 -16.69 -24.55
N SER A 158 -0.36 -16.94 -23.75
CA SER A 158 1.03 -16.96 -24.23
C SER A 158 1.91 -17.80 -23.29
N ALA A 159 3.01 -18.33 -23.83
CA ALA A 159 3.99 -19.06 -23.01
C ALA A 159 4.63 -18.19 -21.91
N GLU A 160 4.69 -16.87 -22.12
CA GLU A 160 5.17 -15.92 -21.13
C GLU A 160 4.22 -15.84 -19.93
N ILE A 161 2.90 -15.74 -20.17
CA ILE A 161 1.89 -15.73 -19.12
C ILE A 161 1.86 -17.07 -18.38
N ASP A 162 1.93 -18.19 -19.11
CA ASP A 162 1.95 -19.51 -18.48
C ASP A 162 3.16 -19.67 -17.55
N THR A 163 4.36 -19.28 -18.01
CA THR A 163 5.58 -19.29 -17.18
C THR A 163 5.46 -18.36 -15.98
N LEU A 164 4.90 -17.16 -16.16
CA LEU A 164 4.65 -16.21 -15.08
C LEU A 164 3.74 -16.81 -14.01
N LEU A 165 2.59 -17.34 -14.40
CA LEU A 165 1.58 -17.86 -13.48
C LEU A 165 2.00 -19.18 -12.83
N GLU A 166 2.89 -19.96 -13.44
CA GLU A 166 3.52 -21.13 -12.81
C GLU A 166 4.50 -20.72 -11.71
N LYS A 167 5.31 -19.69 -11.95
CA LYS A 167 6.38 -19.24 -11.04
C LYS A 167 5.96 -18.21 -10.00
N THR A 168 4.77 -17.64 -10.12
CA THR A 168 4.36 -16.54 -9.25
C THR A 168 2.95 -16.72 -8.69
N ILE A 169 2.74 -16.10 -7.53
CA ILE A 169 1.43 -15.82 -6.96
C ILE A 169 1.30 -14.30 -6.93
N ILE A 170 0.41 -13.75 -7.76
CA ILE A 170 0.19 -12.31 -7.85
C ILE A 170 -1.02 -11.94 -6.99
N LEU A 171 -0.82 -11.01 -6.07
CA LEU A 171 -1.87 -10.36 -5.28
C LEU A 171 -2.13 -9.00 -5.89
N LEU A 172 -3.23 -8.86 -6.64
CA LEU A 172 -3.60 -7.61 -7.29
C LEU A 172 -4.71 -6.94 -6.47
N ASP A 173 -4.38 -5.86 -5.76
CA ASP A 173 -5.33 -5.00 -5.06
C ASP A 173 -5.63 -3.76 -5.94
N PRO A 174 -6.80 -3.73 -6.60
CA PRO A 174 -7.09 -2.72 -7.62
C PRO A 174 -7.40 -1.34 -7.04
N CYS A 175 -7.62 -1.21 -5.72
CA CYS A 175 -7.95 0.08 -5.11
C CYS A 175 -7.77 0.05 -3.58
N TYR A 176 -6.67 0.63 -3.10
CA TYR A 176 -6.43 0.80 -1.67
C TYR A 176 -7.36 1.83 -1.01
N ASN A 177 -7.83 2.85 -1.75
CA ASN A 177 -8.72 3.91 -1.24
C ASN A 177 -10.03 3.97 -2.02
N PRO A 178 -10.98 3.05 -1.77
CA PRO A 178 -12.22 2.97 -2.54
C PRO A 178 -13.16 4.16 -2.27
N ASP A 179 -13.06 4.80 -1.10
CA ASP A 179 -13.89 5.95 -0.74
C ASP A 179 -13.47 7.20 -1.52
N GLY A 180 -12.16 7.47 -1.53
CA GLY A 180 -11.57 8.55 -2.33
C GLY A 180 -11.70 8.30 -3.84
N PHE A 181 -11.45 7.07 -4.29
CA PHE A 181 -11.52 6.68 -5.70
C PHE A 181 -12.92 6.87 -6.27
N ASN A 182 -13.94 6.43 -5.55
CA ASN A 182 -15.33 6.60 -5.98
C ASN A 182 -15.76 8.07 -5.99
N ARG A 183 -15.29 8.86 -5.01
CA ARG A 183 -15.56 10.31 -4.95
C ARG A 183 -14.98 11.02 -6.17
N PHE A 184 -13.73 10.70 -6.51
CA PHE A 184 -13.04 11.27 -7.66
C PHE A 184 -13.69 10.88 -8.98
N ALA A 185 -13.93 9.58 -9.20
CA ALA A 185 -14.55 9.11 -10.44
C ALA A 185 -15.92 9.76 -10.66
N SER A 186 -16.72 9.92 -9.60
CA SER A 186 -18.01 10.62 -9.68
C SER A 186 -17.83 12.09 -10.10
N TRP A 187 -16.82 12.77 -9.56
CA TRP A 187 -16.51 14.16 -9.89
C TRP A 187 -16.08 14.34 -11.35
N ALA A 188 -15.05 13.60 -11.76
CA ALA A 188 -14.48 13.71 -13.09
C ALA A 188 -15.54 13.36 -14.15
N ASN A 189 -16.30 12.29 -13.93
CA ASN A 189 -17.33 11.87 -14.87
C ASN A 189 -18.50 12.86 -14.96
N MET A 190 -18.96 13.44 -13.86
CA MET A 190 -20.09 14.37 -13.91
C MET A 190 -19.76 15.72 -14.56
N HIS A 191 -18.47 16.09 -14.59
CA HIS A 191 -17.98 17.32 -15.21
C HIS A 191 -17.33 17.09 -16.58
N ARG A 192 -17.20 15.83 -17.02
CA ARG A 192 -16.66 15.48 -18.33
C ARG A 192 -17.43 16.16 -19.46
N ASN A 193 -16.70 16.89 -20.29
CA ASN A 193 -17.27 17.54 -21.47
C ASN A 193 -17.60 16.54 -22.59
N THR A 194 -18.59 16.86 -23.44
CA THR A 194 -18.88 16.06 -24.65
C THR A 194 -17.71 16.11 -25.64
N ASN A 195 -17.11 17.29 -25.81
CA ASN A 195 -15.82 17.45 -26.49
C ASN A 195 -14.78 17.71 -25.41
N LEU A 196 -13.78 16.84 -25.29
CA LEU A 196 -12.75 17.00 -24.28
C LEU A 196 -12.02 18.34 -24.47
N THR A 197 -11.76 19.03 -23.36
CA THR A 197 -10.95 20.24 -23.32
C THR A 197 -9.66 19.94 -22.60
N ALA A 198 -8.55 20.45 -23.15
CA ALA A 198 -7.22 20.33 -22.55
C ALA A 198 -6.90 21.50 -21.61
N ASP A 199 -7.79 22.48 -21.49
CA ASP A 199 -7.60 23.65 -20.63
C ASP A 199 -7.59 23.24 -19.15
N ASN A 200 -6.47 23.49 -18.47
CA ASN A 200 -6.26 23.12 -17.08
C ASN A 200 -7.19 23.87 -16.11
N GLU A 201 -7.85 24.95 -16.56
CA GLU A 201 -8.86 25.68 -15.78
C GLU A 201 -10.28 25.09 -15.90
N ASP A 202 -10.46 23.98 -16.64
CA ASP A 202 -11.75 23.30 -16.71
C ASP A 202 -12.17 22.72 -15.35
N ARG A 203 -13.49 22.75 -15.12
CA ARG A 203 -14.14 22.30 -13.88
C ARG A 203 -13.81 20.84 -13.52
N GLU A 204 -13.54 20.02 -14.52
CA GLU A 204 -13.17 18.62 -14.37
C GLU A 204 -11.92 18.41 -13.49
N TYR A 205 -10.95 19.33 -13.51
CA TYR A 205 -9.64 19.16 -12.88
C TYR A 205 -9.52 19.76 -11.46
N ASP A 206 -10.56 20.46 -11.00
CA ASP A 206 -10.64 21.15 -9.70
C ASP A 206 -11.77 20.57 -8.82
N GLU A 207 -11.44 19.50 -8.08
CA GLU A 207 -12.36 18.80 -7.17
C GLU A 207 -12.90 19.71 -6.06
N ALA A 208 -14.17 19.54 -5.68
CA ALA A 208 -14.67 20.16 -4.46
C ALA A 208 -13.97 19.59 -3.20
N TRP A 209 -13.76 20.42 -2.18
CA TRP A 209 -13.29 19.95 -0.88
C TRP A 209 -14.39 19.21 -0.10
N PRO A 210 -14.11 18.04 0.51
CA PRO A 210 -12.85 17.29 0.44
C PRO A 210 -12.70 16.53 -0.89
N GLY A 211 -11.53 16.63 -1.52
CA GLY A 211 -11.21 15.91 -2.76
C GLY A 211 -10.99 14.40 -2.54
N GLY A 212 -10.73 13.65 -3.60
CA GLY A 212 -10.62 12.19 -3.62
C GLY A 212 -9.29 11.62 -3.14
N ARG A 213 -8.26 12.45 -2.89
CA ARG A 213 -6.93 11.96 -2.45
C ARG A 213 -6.99 11.07 -1.22
N THR A 214 -7.71 11.50 -0.20
CA THR A 214 -7.72 10.88 1.13
C THR A 214 -8.96 10.01 1.36
N ASN A 215 -8.95 9.19 2.42
CA ASN A 215 -10.08 8.33 2.77
C ASN A 215 -11.30 9.14 3.27
N HIS A 216 -12.31 8.46 3.81
CA HIS A 216 -13.52 9.09 4.35
C HIS A 216 -13.23 10.20 5.39
N TYR A 217 -12.29 9.96 6.31
CA TYR A 217 -11.92 10.90 7.37
C TYR A 217 -10.74 11.81 7.00
N TRP A 218 -10.41 11.89 5.71
CA TRP A 218 -9.40 12.75 5.14
C TRP A 218 -7.97 12.45 5.58
N PHE A 219 -7.69 11.21 5.95
CA PHE A 219 -6.34 10.73 6.20
C PHE A 219 -5.68 10.22 4.93
N ASP A 220 -4.38 10.48 4.82
CA ASP A 220 -3.52 9.95 3.78
C ASP A 220 -3.15 8.50 4.13
N LEU A 221 -3.69 7.56 3.35
CA LEU A 221 -3.44 6.13 3.56
C LEU A 221 -2.01 5.71 3.21
N ASN A 222 -1.26 6.52 2.44
CA ASN A 222 0.16 6.32 2.17
C ASN A 222 1.08 6.94 3.23
N ARG A 223 0.50 7.39 4.35
CA ARG A 223 1.21 7.65 5.62
C ARG A 223 0.77 6.73 6.75
N ASP A 224 -0.17 5.83 6.46
CA ASP A 224 -0.79 4.93 7.44
C ASP A 224 -0.25 3.49 7.38
N TRP A 225 0.82 3.23 6.60
CA TRP A 225 1.47 1.90 6.57
C TRP A 225 2.14 1.55 7.90
N LEU A 226 2.67 2.54 8.61
CA LEU A 226 3.34 2.36 9.90
C LEU A 226 2.40 2.62 11.09
N PRO A 227 1.55 3.67 11.11
CA PRO A 227 0.57 3.86 12.18
C PRO A 227 -0.57 2.83 12.18
N VAL A 228 -1.01 2.34 11.02
CA VAL A 228 -2.04 1.30 10.86
C VAL A 228 -3.35 1.62 11.61
N GLN A 229 -3.80 2.88 11.54
CA GLN A 229 -4.96 3.37 12.26
C GLN A 229 -6.27 3.12 11.52
N HIS A 230 -6.23 3.09 10.18
CA HIS A 230 -7.43 2.96 9.37
C HIS A 230 -7.74 1.50 8.99
N PRO A 231 -9.02 1.11 8.85
CA PRO A 231 -9.40 -0.26 8.52
C PRO A 231 -8.78 -0.73 7.20
N GLU A 232 -8.60 0.18 6.24
CA GLU A 232 -7.89 -0.07 4.98
C GLU A 232 -6.47 -0.58 5.25
N SER A 233 -5.68 0.17 6.02
CA SER A 233 -4.29 -0.20 6.36
C SER A 233 -4.22 -1.43 7.28
N ARG A 234 -5.11 -1.55 8.28
CA ARG A 234 -5.15 -2.74 9.17
C ARG A 234 -5.34 -4.01 8.37
N GLY A 235 -6.23 -3.99 7.39
CA GLY A 235 -6.45 -5.13 6.51
C GLY A 235 -5.30 -5.38 5.53
N ARG A 236 -4.73 -4.32 4.97
CA ARG A 236 -3.56 -4.40 4.08
C ARG A 236 -2.35 -5.01 4.78
N ILE A 237 -2.01 -4.54 5.98
CA ILE A 237 -0.85 -5.04 6.75
C ILE A 237 -1.05 -6.50 7.18
N ARG A 238 -2.26 -6.91 7.57
CA ARG A 238 -2.56 -8.34 7.80
C ARG A 238 -2.31 -9.17 6.55
N SER A 239 -2.77 -8.71 5.39
CA SER A 239 -2.58 -9.42 4.11
C SER A 239 -1.09 -9.46 3.72
N PHE A 240 -0.38 -8.35 3.89
CA PHE A 240 1.05 -8.26 3.67
C PHE A 240 1.83 -9.27 4.52
N HIS A 241 1.54 -9.39 5.82
CA HIS A 241 2.21 -10.35 6.68
C HIS A 241 1.76 -11.80 6.47
N HIS A 242 0.51 -12.01 6.05
CA HIS A 242 0.01 -13.34 5.70
C HIS A 242 0.76 -13.93 4.48
N TRP A 243 1.11 -13.09 3.52
CA TRP A 243 1.75 -13.49 2.28
C TRP A 243 3.25 -13.27 2.22
N LYS A 244 3.81 -12.33 3.00
CA LYS A 244 5.23 -11.91 3.00
C LYS A 244 5.77 -11.67 1.58
N PRO A 245 5.18 -10.75 0.81
CA PRO A 245 5.54 -10.57 -0.60
C PRO A 245 7.03 -10.30 -0.80
N ASN A 246 7.52 -10.64 -1.98
CA ASN A 246 8.89 -10.35 -2.40
C ASN A 246 9.03 -9.00 -3.08
N ILE A 247 8.01 -8.61 -3.85
CA ILE A 247 7.91 -7.32 -4.52
C ILE A 247 6.55 -6.73 -4.15
N LEU A 248 6.52 -5.44 -3.83
CA LEU A 248 5.30 -4.66 -3.67
C LEU A 248 5.37 -3.43 -4.58
N THR A 249 4.41 -3.28 -5.50
CA THR A 249 4.27 -2.06 -6.29
C THR A 249 3.18 -1.16 -5.71
N ASP A 250 3.44 0.14 -5.65
CA ASP A 250 2.54 1.18 -5.19
C ASP A 250 2.32 2.18 -6.33
N HIS A 251 1.18 2.04 -7.02
CA HIS A 251 0.87 2.80 -8.23
C HIS A 251 0.20 4.14 -7.89
N HIS A 252 0.92 5.22 -8.18
CA HIS A 252 0.58 6.60 -7.86
C HIS A 252 0.55 7.52 -9.10
N GLU A 253 0.09 8.74 -8.86
CA GLU A 253 0.26 9.87 -9.77
C GLU A 253 0.84 11.11 -9.07
N MET A 254 1.51 11.94 -9.86
CA MET A 254 2.09 13.21 -9.44
C MET A 254 1.62 14.36 -10.35
N GLY A 255 2.24 15.54 -10.20
CA GLY A 255 1.84 16.73 -10.95
C GLY A 255 1.81 16.52 -12.47
N THR A 256 0.84 17.14 -13.13
CA THR A 256 0.57 17.04 -14.58
C THR A 256 1.78 17.36 -15.47
N ASN A 257 2.66 18.26 -15.03
CA ASN A 257 3.86 18.67 -15.78
C ASN A 257 5.07 17.74 -15.60
N ALA A 258 4.95 16.69 -14.79
CA ALA A 258 5.99 15.69 -14.65
C ALA A 258 6.03 14.72 -15.84
N THR A 259 7.00 13.81 -15.85
CA THR A 259 7.02 12.62 -16.71
C THR A 259 6.64 11.38 -15.87
N PHE A 260 7.09 10.17 -16.20
CA PHE A 260 6.87 9.00 -15.35
C PHE A 260 8.06 8.77 -14.40
N PHE A 261 7.84 8.40 -13.15
CA PHE A 261 8.90 7.98 -12.24
C PHE A 261 8.72 6.53 -11.78
N PHE A 262 9.84 5.84 -11.63
CA PHE A 262 9.92 4.53 -10.98
C PHE A 262 11.17 4.43 -10.11
N MET A 263 11.08 3.63 -9.05
CA MET A 263 12.19 3.33 -8.16
C MET A 263 13.36 2.65 -8.89
N PRO A 264 14.62 2.88 -8.47
CA PRO A 264 15.04 3.44 -7.18
C PRO A 264 14.88 4.96 -7.05
N GLY A 265 14.72 5.43 -5.82
CA GLY A 265 14.73 6.85 -5.47
C GLY A 265 16.15 7.41 -5.39
N GLU A 266 16.28 8.62 -4.85
CA GLU A 266 17.56 9.29 -4.60
C GLU A 266 18.50 8.41 -3.74
N PRO A 267 19.65 7.95 -4.29
CA PRO A 267 20.50 6.95 -3.63
C PRO A 267 21.07 7.39 -2.27
N SER A 268 21.18 8.70 -2.03
CA SER A 268 21.67 9.23 -0.75
C SER A 268 20.62 9.27 0.36
N ARG A 269 19.34 8.96 0.05
CA ARG A 269 18.19 9.08 0.96
C ARG A 269 17.50 7.73 1.17
N VAL A 270 18.29 6.71 1.43
CA VAL A 270 17.80 5.36 1.77
C VAL A 270 17.92 5.15 3.27
N HIS A 271 16.91 4.54 3.90
CA HIS A 271 16.96 4.24 5.33
C HIS A 271 18.15 3.33 5.67
N PRO A 272 18.96 3.62 6.72
CA PRO A 272 20.18 2.86 7.02
C PRO A 272 19.98 1.37 7.35
N LEU A 273 18.76 0.99 7.72
CA LEU A 273 18.39 -0.41 7.98
C LEU A 273 17.97 -1.18 6.72
N THR A 274 17.80 -0.51 5.57
CA THR A 274 17.54 -1.16 4.28
C THR A 274 18.88 -1.68 3.72
N PRO A 275 19.03 -3.00 3.50
CA PRO A 275 20.27 -3.53 2.94
C PRO A 275 20.52 -3.01 1.52
N TRP A 276 21.78 -2.72 1.18
CA TRP A 276 22.15 -2.30 -0.18
C TRP A 276 21.67 -3.25 -1.28
N LYS A 277 21.60 -4.56 -0.98
CA LYS A 277 21.10 -5.57 -1.93
C LYS A 277 19.65 -5.31 -2.37
N ASN A 278 18.83 -4.68 -1.52
CA ASN A 278 17.49 -4.23 -1.88
C ASN A 278 17.57 -3.25 -3.06
N GLN A 279 18.35 -2.17 -2.90
CA GLN A 279 18.50 -1.12 -3.91
C GLN A 279 19.14 -1.63 -5.21
N GLU A 280 20.08 -2.59 -5.12
CA GLU A 280 20.62 -3.27 -6.31
C GLU A 280 19.52 -4.04 -7.08
N LEU A 281 18.62 -4.74 -6.39
CA LEU A 281 17.51 -5.45 -7.02
C LEU A 281 16.45 -4.48 -7.55
N THR A 282 16.16 -3.40 -6.82
CA THR A 282 15.30 -2.30 -7.26
C THR A 282 15.81 -1.70 -8.57
N GLU A 283 17.11 -1.45 -8.70
CA GLU A 283 17.73 -0.98 -9.94
C GLU A 283 17.58 -1.99 -11.08
N LYS A 284 17.84 -3.28 -10.84
CA LYS A 284 17.65 -4.34 -11.85
C LYS A 284 16.20 -4.46 -12.31
N ILE A 285 15.23 -4.28 -11.41
CA ILE A 285 13.80 -4.24 -11.75
C ILE A 285 13.49 -2.98 -12.57
N GLY A 286 14.07 -1.83 -12.18
CA GLY A 286 13.98 -0.56 -12.91
C GLY A 286 14.42 -0.64 -14.37
N ASP A 287 15.43 -1.46 -14.69
CA ASP A 287 15.85 -1.68 -16.09
C ASP A 287 14.71 -2.26 -16.97
N PHE A 288 13.85 -3.13 -16.41
CA PHE A 288 12.66 -3.62 -17.12
C PHE A 288 11.61 -2.54 -17.33
N HIS A 289 11.46 -1.63 -16.37
CA HIS A 289 10.54 -0.49 -16.46
C HIS A 289 10.99 0.49 -17.53
N ALA A 290 12.29 0.82 -17.54
CA ALA A 290 12.92 1.65 -18.56
C ALA A 290 12.69 1.08 -19.97
N GLU A 291 13.02 -0.20 -20.17
CA GLU A 291 12.81 -0.89 -21.45
C GLU A 291 11.34 -0.84 -21.90
N ALA A 292 10.40 -1.07 -20.97
CA ALA A 292 8.98 -1.08 -21.28
C ALA A 292 8.44 0.31 -21.67
N LEU A 293 8.88 1.36 -20.97
CA LEU A 293 8.49 2.74 -21.26
C LEU A 293 9.13 3.24 -22.56
N ASP A 294 10.39 2.86 -22.83
CA ASP A 294 11.08 3.16 -24.10
C ASP A 294 10.33 2.58 -25.31
N GLN A 295 9.82 1.35 -25.20
CA GLN A 295 9.07 0.69 -26.28
C GLN A 295 7.81 1.45 -26.70
N ILE A 296 7.18 2.18 -25.77
CA ILE A 296 5.95 2.94 -26.03
C ILE A 296 6.19 4.44 -26.18
N GLY A 297 7.45 4.89 -26.07
CA GLY A 297 7.87 6.29 -26.21
C GLY A 297 7.48 7.19 -25.03
N SER A 298 7.28 6.63 -23.84
CA SER A 298 6.94 7.41 -22.65
C SER A 298 8.20 7.95 -21.98
N LEU A 299 8.21 9.26 -21.67
CA LEU A 299 9.31 9.89 -20.94
C LEU A 299 9.28 9.46 -19.47
N TYR A 300 10.46 9.27 -18.88
CA TYR A 300 10.58 8.90 -17.47
C TYR A 300 11.87 9.40 -16.84
N TYR A 301 11.95 9.27 -15.52
CA TYR A 301 13.15 9.48 -14.71
C TYR A 301 13.18 8.51 -13.52
N SER A 302 14.35 8.37 -12.91
CA SER A 302 14.62 7.52 -11.73
C SER A 302 15.87 8.04 -11.01
N LYS A 303 16.12 7.59 -9.78
CA LYS A 303 17.28 7.94 -8.94
C LYS A 303 17.35 9.40 -8.49
N GLU A 304 16.23 10.12 -8.52
CA GLU A 304 16.15 11.52 -8.09
C GLU A 304 14.75 11.87 -7.55
N GLY A 305 14.68 12.95 -6.76
CA GLY A 305 13.43 13.49 -6.23
C GLY A 305 12.88 12.71 -5.03
N TYR A 306 12.28 11.54 -5.29
CA TYR A 306 11.69 10.67 -4.27
C TYR A 306 12.76 9.90 -3.49
N ASP A 307 12.44 9.46 -2.27
CA ASP A 307 13.38 8.78 -1.36
C ASP A 307 12.81 7.51 -0.72
N ASP A 308 13.71 6.67 -0.20
CA ASP A 308 13.42 5.44 0.54
C ASP A 308 13.75 5.54 2.03
N TYR A 309 13.47 6.70 2.63
CA TYR A 309 13.88 6.95 4.00
C TYR A 309 12.82 6.57 5.03
N TYR A 310 11.59 7.08 4.91
CA TYR A 310 10.55 6.83 5.90
C TYR A 310 9.73 5.56 5.63
N TYR A 311 9.78 4.56 6.52
CA TYR A 311 9.05 3.29 6.45
C TYR A 311 7.51 3.36 6.61
N GLY A 312 6.88 4.53 6.47
CA GLY A 312 5.41 4.66 6.54
C GLY A 312 4.71 4.77 5.19
N LYS A 313 5.39 4.44 4.09
CA LYS A 313 4.88 4.50 2.71
C LYS A 313 4.93 3.11 2.08
N GLY A 314 4.13 2.86 1.04
CA GLY A 314 4.12 1.59 0.31
C GLY A 314 5.42 1.30 -0.43
N SER A 315 6.21 2.33 -0.74
CA SER A 315 7.51 2.18 -1.37
C SER A 315 8.64 1.74 -0.44
N THR A 316 8.49 1.93 0.87
CA THR A 316 9.59 1.76 1.85
C THR A 316 9.27 0.78 2.98
N TYR A 317 8.01 0.74 3.45
CA TYR A 317 7.57 -0.25 4.43
C TYR A 317 7.91 -1.70 4.03
N PRO A 318 7.83 -2.09 2.74
CA PRO A 318 8.23 -3.43 2.33
C PRO A 318 9.71 -3.72 2.59
N ASP A 319 10.60 -2.74 2.45
CA ASP A 319 12.06 -2.92 2.53
C ASP A 319 12.54 -3.34 3.91
N VAL A 320 11.90 -2.83 4.97
CA VAL A 320 12.20 -3.25 6.35
C VAL A 320 11.63 -4.63 6.69
N ASN A 321 10.88 -5.24 5.77
CA ASN A 321 10.29 -6.58 5.89
C ASN A 321 10.87 -7.57 4.85
N GLY A 322 12.02 -7.29 4.24
CA GLY A 322 12.66 -8.18 3.27
C GLY A 322 11.90 -8.32 1.94
N CYS A 323 11.02 -7.37 1.64
CA CYS A 323 10.35 -7.18 0.35
C CYS A 323 11.04 -6.02 -0.38
N ILE A 324 10.85 -5.91 -1.70
CA ILE A 324 11.29 -4.77 -2.51
C ILE A 324 10.08 -3.89 -2.77
N GLY A 325 10.07 -2.66 -2.24
CA GLY A 325 9.04 -1.68 -2.52
C GLY A 325 9.33 -0.88 -3.79
N ILE A 326 8.33 -0.71 -4.66
CA ILE A 326 8.43 0.04 -5.91
C ILE A 326 7.32 1.09 -5.98
N LEU A 327 7.70 2.35 -5.83
CA LEU A 327 6.86 3.50 -6.16
C LEU A 327 6.81 3.70 -7.68
N PHE A 328 5.61 3.89 -8.22
CA PHE A 328 5.40 4.43 -9.55
C PHE A 328 4.65 5.74 -9.49
N GLU A 329 5.18 6.80 -10.07
CA GLU A 329 4.54 8.12 -10.09
C GLU A 329 4.27 8.51 -11.54
N GLN A 330 3.01 8.47 -11.96
CA GLN A 330 2.57 8.88 -13.28
C GLN A 330 2.19 10.37 -13.28
N ALA A 331 2.61 11.16 -14.26
CA ALA A 331 2.04 12.49 -14.46
C ALA A 331 0.50 12.44 -14.51
N SER A 332 -0.17 13.19 -13.65
CA SER A 332 -1.63 13.10 -13.53
C SER A 332 -2.34 13.81 -14.68
N SER A 333 -3.16 13.07 -15.41
CA SER A 333 -4.15 13.66 -16.32
C SER A 333 -5.33 14.26 -15.55
N ARG A 334 -5.43 14.00 -14.23
CA ARG A 334 -6.57 14.19 -13.34
C ARG A 334 -7.88 13.67 -13.96
N GLY A 335 -8.46 14.42 -14.88
CA GLY A 335 -9.64 14.01 -15.62
C GLY A 335 -9.27 13.23 -16.88
N HIS A 336 -9.71 13.70 -18.05
CA HIS A 336 -9.63 12.94 -19.31
C HIS A 336 -8.54 13.46 -20.28
N LEU A 337 -8.23 14.75 -20.28
CA LEU A 337 -7.22 15.35 -21.19
C LEU A 337 -6.70 16.69 -20.67
N GLN A 338 -5.40 16.84 -20.40
CA GLN A 338 -4.83 18.13 -19.98
C GLN A 338 -3.65 18.58 -20.85
N GLU A 339 -3.42 19.89 -20.91
CA GLU A 339 -2.17 20.45 -21.40
C GLU A 339 -1.08 20.32 -20.31
N SER A 340 0.07 19.78 -20.69
CA SER A 340 1.26 19.73 -19.85
C SER A 340 2.45 20.39 -20.54
N ASP A 341 3.51 20.65 -19.79
CA ASP A 341 4.80 21.11 -20.34
C ASP A 341 5.38 20.13 -21.40
N ASN A 342 4.94 18.87 -21.38
CA ASN A 342 5.36 17.81 -22.31
C ASN A 342 4.34 17.53 -23.44
N GLY A 343 3.32 18.37 -23.58
CA GLY A 343 2.24 18.22 -24.56
C GLY A 343 0.94 17.70 -23.95
N LEU A 344 0.03 17.22 -24.80
CA LEU A 344 -1.27 16.72 -24.37
C LEU A 344 -1.12 15.41 -23.57
N LEU A 345 -1.66 15.41 -22.36
CA LEU A 345 -1.68 14.28 -21.44
C LEU A 345 -3.09 13.72 -21.34
N SER A 346 -3.35 12.60 -22.00
CA SER A 346 -4.66 11.95 -21.99
C SER A 346 -4.77 10.89 -20.91
N PHE A 347 -5.98 10.68 -20.39
CA PHE A 347 -6.24 9.62 -19.43
C PHE A 347 -5.88 8.22 -19.94
N PRO A 348 -6.24 7.83 -21.19
CA PRO A 348 -5.71 6.63 -21.83
C PRO A 348 -4.18 6.48 -21.76
N PHE A 349 -3.43 7.55 -22.01
CA PHE A 349 -1.96 7.49 -21.96
C PHE A 349 -1.47 7.19 -20.53
N THR A 350 -2.05 7.86 -19.53
CA THR A 350 -1.68 7.62 -18.12
C THR A 350 -2.00 6.20 -17.68
N VAL A 351 -3.15 5.64 -18.11
CA VAL A 351 -3.52 4.24 -17.86
C VAL A 351 -2.53 3.29 -18.54
N ARG A 352 -2.18 3.54 -19.81
CA ARG A 352 -1.24 2.70 -20.56
C ARG A 352 0.11 2.58 -19.86
N ASN A 353 0.67 3.69 -19.37
CA ASN A 353 1.94 3.64 -18.66
C ASN A 353 1.88 2.76 -17.42
N GLN A 354 0.82 2.88 -16.61
CA GLN A 354 0.61 2.04 -15.42
C GLN A 354 0.46 0.55 -15.77
N VAL A 355 -0.22 0.24 -16.88
CA VAL A 355 -0.31 -1.15 -17.38
C VAL A 355 1.06 -1.68 -17.78
N ILE A 356 1.80 -0.92 -18.59
CA ILE A 356 3.10 -1.34 -19.13
C ILE A 356 4.13 -1.53 -18.01
N THR A 357 4.15 -0.66 -17.00
CA THR A 357 5.02 -0.87 -15.84
C THR A 357 4.59 -2.07 -15.01
N SER A 358 3.29 -2.29 -14.82
CA SER A 358 2.78 -3.52 -14.16
C SER A 358 3.26 -4.79 -14.85
N LEU A 359 3.16 -4.85 -16.18
CA LEU A 359 3.62 -6.02 -16.97
C LEU A 359 5.15 -6.16 -16.95
N SER A 360 5.88 -5.06 -16.93
CA SER A 360 7.34 -5.12 -16.79
C SER A 360 7.78 -5.62 -15.41
N THR A 361 7.03 -5.35 -14.34
CA THR A 361 7.26 -5.99 -13.03
C THR A 361 7.06 -7.50 -13.11
N HIS A 362 6.08 -7.99 -13.90
CA HIS A 362 5.90 -9.43 -14.12
C HIS A 362 7.12 -10.06 -14.80
N ARG A 363 7.64 -9.41 -15.84
CA ARG A 363 8.86 -9.85 -16.53
C ARG A 363 10.06 -9.88 -15.58
N ALA A 364 10.25 -8.83 -14.78
CA ALA A 364 11.31 -8.75 -13.79
C ALA A 364 11.20 -9.85 -12.72
N ALA A 365 9.99 -10.10 -12.21
CA ALA A 365 9.72 -11.13 -11.21
C ALA A 365 10.11 -12.53 -11.71
N VAL A 366 9.83 -12.86 -12.97
CA VAL A 366 10.23 -14.15 -13.57
C VAL A 366 11.73 -14.20 -13.84
N ALA A 367 12.31 -13.12 -14.37
CA ALA A 367 13.73 -13.09 -14.75
C ALA A 367 14.67 -13.10 -13.54
N LEU A 368 14.27 -12.48 -12.43
CA LEU A 368 15.05 -12.34 -11.19
C LEU A 368 14.56 -13.24 -10.06
N HIS A 369 13.66 -14.19 -10.36
CA HIS A 369 12.95 -15.06 -9.42
C HIS A 369 13.83 -15.58 -8.27
N ASP A 370 14.87 -16.34 -8.61
CA ASP A 370 15.73 -17.00 -7.62
C ASP A 370 16.55 -15.97 -6.82
N GLU A 371 16.99 -14.89 -7.47
CA GLU A 371 17.79 -13.84 -6.83
C GLU A 371 16.96 -13.06 -5.78
N ILE A 372 15.69 -12.81 -6.08
CA ILE A 372 14.76 -12.09 -5.20
C ILE A 372 14.37 -12.96 -3.99
N LEU A 373 14.04 -14.24 -4.20
CA LEU A 373 13.74 -15.16 -3.09
C LEU A 373 14.97 -15.36 -2.19
N GLU A 374 16.15 -15.47 -2.78
CA GLU A 374 17.40 -15.58 -2.05
C GLU A 374 17.73 -14.29 -1.27
N TYR A 375 17.37 -13.12 -1.79
CA TYR A 375 17.47 -11.87 -1.03
C TYR A 375 16.57 -11.88 0.21
N GLN A 376 15.30 -12.27 0.09
CA GLN A 376 14.39 -12.34 1.22
C GLN A 376 14.88 -13.34 2.28
N ARG A 377 15.36 -14.52 1.85
CA ARG A 377 16.02 -15.50 2.73
C ARG A 377 17.16 -14.86 3.52
N LYS A 378 18.12 -14.26 2.81
CA LYS A 378 19.30 -13.66 3.43
C LYS A 378 18.95 -12.50 4.34
N PHE A 379 17.95 -11.68 3.97
CA PHE A 379 17.45 -10.59 4.79
C PHE A 379 17.11 -11.06 6.21
N TYR A 380 16.32 -12.13 6.35
CA TYR A 380 15.91 -12.65 7.66
C TYR A 380 17.04 -13.37 8.39
N GLN A 381 17.90 -14.09 7.67
CA GLN A 381 19.08 -14.73 8.28
C GLN A 381 20.07 -13.71 8.85
N ASP A 382 20.31 -12.63 8.11
CA ASP A 382 21.16 -11.52 8.51
C ASP A 382 20.55 -10.77 9.69
N ALA A 383 19.25 -10.44 9.64
CA ALA A 383 18.55 -9.81 10.75
C ALA A 383 18.62 -10.66 12.04
N ALA A 384 18.48 -11.99 11.95
CA ALA A 384 18.62 -12.86 13.11
C ALA A 384 20.07 -12.92 13.65
N ARG A 385 21.08 -12.82 12.77
CA ARG A 385 22.49 -12.74 13.17
C ARG A 385 22.80 -11.40 13.84
N GLU A 386 22.32 -10.30 13.26
CA GLU A 386 22.43 -8.94 13.81
C GLU A 386 21.78 -8.85 15.19
N ALA A 387 20.56 -9.39 15.35
CA ALA A 387 19.87 -9.43 16.64
C ALA A 387 20.64 -10.18 17.73
N ARG A 388 21.34 -11.27 17.38
CA ARG A 388 22.20 -12.02 18.33
C ARG A 388 23.51 -11.30 18.66
N ALA A 389 23.99 -10.44 17.78
CA ALA A 389 25.22 -9.66 17.95
C ALA A 389 24.98 -8.31 18.65
N GLU A 390 23.71 -7.95 18.89
CA GLU A 390 23.31 -6.71 19.51
C GLU A 390 23.79 -6.63 20.97
N ASN A 391 24.26 -5.44 21.38
CA ASN A 391 24.79 -5.24 22.74
C ASN A 391 23.69 -5.05 23.80
N ARG A 392 22.46 -4.80 23.36
CA ARG A 392 21.28 -4.62 24.20
C ARG A 392 20.27 -5.72 23.93
N PHE A 393 19.52 -6.07 24.96
CA PHE A 393 18.49 -7.09 24.91
C PHE A 393 17.23 -6.65 24.18
N GLY A 394 16.83 -5.38 24.36
CA GLY A 394 15.54 -4.88 23.88
C GLY A 394 15.21 -3.51 24.41
N TYR A 395 13.93 -3.20 24.52
CA TYR A 395 13.40 -1.98 25.12
C TYR A 395 12.34 -2.30 26.16
N VAL A 396 12.22 -1.45 27.16
CA VAL A 396 11.08 -1.40 28.06
C VAL A 396 10.34 -0.09 27.83
N PHE A 397 9.01 -0.13 27.83
CA PHE A 397 8.17 1.05 27.72
C PHE A 397 6.88 0.90 28.52
N GLY A 398 6.23 2.01 28.84
CA GLY A 398 4.94 2.03 29.53
C GLY A 398 4.87 3.11 30.60
N THR A 399 3.67 3.32 31.13
CA THR A 399 3.40 4.30 32.19
C THR A 399 2.20 3.89 33.01
N ASP A 400 2.16 4.34 34.26
CA ASP A 400 1.02 4.27 35.17
C ASP A 400 -0.03 5.38 34.91
N ASP A 401 0.34 6.48 34.26
CA ASP A 401 -0.53 7.67 34.11
C ASP A 401 -1.59 7.54 33.01
N ASP A 402 -1.26 6.85 31.91
CA ASP A 402 -2.17 6.66 30.78
C ASP A 402 -1.99 5.29 30.09
N PRO A 403 -2.61 4.24 30.62
CA PRO A 403 -2.55 2.91 30.03
C PRO A 403 -3.14 2.84 28.61
N SER A 404 -3.96 3.81 28.19
CA SER A 404 -4.55 3.84 26.85
C SER A 404 -3.50 4.10 25.78
N ARG A 405 -2.49 4.95 26.05
CA ARG A 405 -1.39 5.22 25.12
C ARG A 405 -0.47 4.01 24.99
N THR A 406 -0.17 3.35 26.11
CA THR A 406 0.59 2.10 26.10
C THR A 406 -0.15 1.01 25.33
N ALA A 407 -1.46 0.84 25.56
CA ALA A 407 -2.28 -0.11 24.82
C ALA A 407 -2.32 0.20 23.31
N ALA A 408 -2.39 1.47 22.91
CA ALA A 408 -2.39 1.87 21.51
C ALA A 408 -1.04 1.58 20.81
N LEU A 409 0.09 1.79 21.49
CA LEU A 409 1.40 1.38 20.96
C LEU A 409 1.51 -0.15 20.85
N ILE A 410 1.00 -0.90 21.84
CA ILE A 410 0.96 -2.36 21.78
C ILE A 410 0.10 -2.84 20.60
N ASP A 411 -1.09 -2.25 20.38
CA ASP A 411 -1.95 -2.57 19.23
C ASP A 411 -1.19 -2.38 17.91
N LEU A 412 -0.53 -1.24 17.75
CA LEU A 412 0.30 -0.94 16.57
C LEU A 412 1.40 -1.99 16.39
N LEU A 413 2.19 -2.27 17.43
CA LEU A 413 3.28 -3.24 17.38
C LEU A 413 2.79 -4.65 17.03
N GLN A 414 1.66 -5.09 17.58
CA GLN A 414 1.06 -6.39 17.28
C GLN A 414 0.57 -6.50 15.83
N HIS A 415 0.09 -5.41 15.21
CA HIS A 415 -0.26 -5.41 13.78
C HIS A 415 0.96 -5.67 12.89
N HIS A 416 2.15 -5.31 13.35
CA HIS A 416 3.42 -5.57 12.68
C HIS A 416 4.10 -6.87 13.13
N GLU A 417 3.40 -7.79 13.79
CA GLU A 417 3.94 -9.05 14.31
C GLU A 417 5.13 -8.88 15.28
N VAL A 418 5.20 -7.75 16.00
CA VAL A 418 6.18 -7.54 17.06
C VAL A 418 5.67 -8.19 18.35
N ALA A 419 6.44 -9.14 18.87
CA ALA A 419 6.19 -9.74 20.17
C ALA A 419 6.47 -8.74 21.30
N VAL A 420 5.48 -8.55 22.16
CA VAL A 420 5.52 -7.67 23.33
C VAL A 420 5.22 -8.49 24.58
N HIS A 421 6.03 -8.34 25.62
CA HIS A 421 5.94 -9.10 26.85
C HIS A 421 5.62 -8.19 28.04
N PRO A 422 4.74 -8.57 28.97
CA PRO A 422 4.62 -7.86 30.24
C PRO A 422 5.92 -7.96 31.04
N LEU A 423 6.30 -6.86 31.69
CA LEU A 423 7.42 -6.84 32.64
C LEU A 423 7.05 -7.65 33.89
N GLY A 424 7.89 -8.61 34.29
CA GLY A 424 7.60 -9.57 35.36
C GLY A 424 8.03 -9.14 36.77
N GLU A 425 8.74 -8.02 36.90
CA GLU A 425 9.11 -7.40 38.17
C GLU A 425 9.44 -5.91 37.99
N GLN A 426 9.32 -5.11 39.05
CA GLN A 426 9.60 -3.68 38.99
C GLN A 426 11.06 -3.42 38.55
N LEU A 427 11.24 -2.48 37.61
CA LEU A 427 12.55 -2.10 37.07
C LEU A 427 12.75 -0.58 37.20
N GLN A 428 13.88 -0.16 37.77
CA GLN A 428 14.31 1.24 37.75
C GLN A 428 15.47 1.40 36.78
N LEU A 429 15.29 2.23 35.75
CA LEU A 429 16.28 2.44 34.70
C LEU A 429 16.12 3.83 34.08
N ASP A 430 17.24 4.52 33.81
CA ASP A 430 17.31 5.86 33.21
C ASP A 430 16.33 6.90 33.79
N GLY A 431 16.15 6.86 35.11
CA GLY A 431 15.29 7.80 35.85
C GLY A 431 13.79 7.46 35.84
N TYR A 432 13.40 6.39 35.16
CA TYR A 432 12.03 5.88 35.16
C TYR A 432 11.89 4.69 36.11
N THR A 433 10.69 4.55 36.67
CA THR A 433 10.26 3.34 37.41
C THR A 433 9.19 2.65 36.57
N TYR A 434 9.49 1.44 36.15
CA TYR A 434 8.62 0.58 35.37
C TYR A 434 7.99 -0.46 36.29
N GLU A 435 6.69 -0.33 36.54
CA GLU A 435 5.95 -1.26 37.41
C GLU A 435 5.53 -2.53 36.65
N ALA A 436 5.61 -3.67 37.33
CA ALA A 436 5.15 -4.93 36.78
C ALA A 436 3.65 -4.88 36.47
N GLY A 437 3.25 -5.37 35.30
CA GLY A 437 1.86 -5.30 34.82
C GLY A 437 1.42 -3.94 34.23
N GLN A 438 2.28 -2.92 34.26
CA GLN A 438 2.04 -1.62 33.62
C GLN A 438 3.11 -1.27 32.57
N ALA A 439 4.28 -1.89 32.65
CA ALA A 439 5.34 -1.79 31.67
C ALA A 439 5.49 -3.08 30.85
N TYR A 440 6.04 -2.91 29.65
CA TYR A 440 6.16 -3.95 28.64
C TYR A 440 7.54 -3.94 28.01
N VAL A 441 7.99 -5.11 27.60
CA VAL A 441 9.31 -5.37 27.04
C VAL A 441 9.19 -5.84 25.60
N VAL A 442 10.01 -5.26 24.73
CA VAL A 442 10.19 -5.67 23.34
C VAL A 442 11.62 -6.20 23.18
N PRO A 443 11.83 -7.53 23.18
CA PRO A 443 13.15 -8.10 22.92
C PRO A 443 13.55 -7.90 21.45
N LEU A 444 14.83 -7.66 21.18
CA LEU A 444 15.33 -7.50 19.80
C LEU A 444 15.48 -8.83 19.06
N GLN A 445 15.67 -9.94 19.79
CA GLN A 445 15.83 -11.27 19.20
C GLN A 445 14.48 -11.88 18.79
N GLN A 446 13.90 -11.33 17.72
CA GLN A 446 12.69 -11.83 17.06
C GLN A 446 12.73 -11.49 15.56
N HIS A 447 11.77 -12.01 14.77
CA HIS A 447 11.76 -11.83 13.31
C HIS A 447 11.76 -10.36 12.87
N GLN A 448 11.12 -9.48 13.65
CA GLN A 448 10.97 -8.05 13.34
C GLN A 448 12.12 -7.17 13.83
N TYR A 449 13.33 -7.72 14.02
CA TYR A 449 14.51 -6.99 14.54
C TYR A 449 14.74 -5.61 13.89
N ARG A 450 14.80 -5.54 12.56
CA ARG A 450 15.07 -4.28 11.84
C ARG A 450 13.90 -3.30 11.94
N PHE A 451 12.65 -3.80 11.89
CA PHE A 451 11.46 -2.98 12.09
C PHE A 451 11.45 -2.36 13.50
N ILE A 452 11.72 -3.17 14.54
CA ILE A 452 11.79 -2.70 15.93
C ILE A 452 12.83 -1.60 16.06
N LYS A 453 14.04 -1.76 15.51
CA LYS A 453 15.05 -0.69 15.53
C LYS A 453 14.57 0.56 14.81
N GLY A 454 13.95 0.41 13.63
CA GLY A 454 13.41 1.55 12.87
C GLY A 454 12.35 2.37 13.60
N VAL A 455 11.66 1.80 14.59
CA VAL A 455 10.58 2.48 15.33
C VAL A 455 10.92 2.82 16.79
N PHE A 456 11.99 2.25 17.35
CA PHE A 456 12.43 2.53 18.73
C PHE A 456 13.72 3.35 18.80
N ASP A 457 14.61 3.26 17.81
CA ASP A 457 15.86 4.03 17.82
C ASP A 457 15.61 5.47 17.37
N PRO A 458 16.13 6.47 18.10
CA PRO A 458 16.30 7.80 17.56
C PRO A 458 17.34 7.76 16.44
N ILE A 459 16.98 8.30 15.27
CA ILE A 459 17.92 8.48 14.15
C ILE A 459 18.16 9.98 14.00
N ASP A 460 19.38 10.42 14.31
CA ASP A 460 19.80 11.82 14.35
C ASP A 460 20.93 12.14 13.34
N THR A 461 21.40 11.13 12.61
CA THR A 461 22.47 11.24 11.62
C THR A 461 21.98 10.80 10.24
N PHE A 462 22.26 11.64 9.26
CA PHE A 462 21.75 11.49 7.89
C PHE A 462 22.87 11.77 6.88
N THR A 463 22.90 11.00 5.79
CA THR A 463 23.86 11.20 4.69
C THR A 463 23.51 12.46 3.88
N ASP A 464 22.22 12.66 3.62
CA ASP A 464 21.63 13.89 3.08
C ASP A 464 20.53 14.35 4.07
N SER A 465 20.44 15.65 4.33
CA SER A 465 19.41 16.23 5.22
C SER A 465 18.14 16.66 4.47
N LEU A 466 18.12 16.52 3.14
CA LEU A 466 16.93 16.70 2.33
C LEU A 466 16.09 15.43 2.36
N PHE A 467 14.81 15.59 2.66
CA PHE A 467 13.80 14.53 2.56
C PHE A 467 12.70 15.01 1.64
N TYR A 468 12.17 14.10 0.83
CA TYR A 468 10.99 14.34 0.02
C TYR A 468 9.75 14.59 0.89
N ASP A 469 9.66 13.93 2.05
CA ASP A 469 8.48 13.92 2.91
C ASP A 469 8.86 13.74 4.40
N ILE A 470 8.34 12.72 5.10
CA ILE A 470 8.66 12.43 6.51
C ILE A 470 10.04 11.78 6.59
N SER A 471 10.80 12.03 7.67
CA SER A 471 12.09 11.39 7.92
C SER A 471 11.97 10.13 8.79
N THR A 472 11.41 10.18 10.00
CA THR A 472 11.19 8.97 10.82
C THR A 472 10.23 9.25 11.99
N TRP A 473 9.82 8.20 12.69
CA TRP A 473 9.16 8.28 13.99
C TRP A 473 9.80 7.30 14.97
N THR A 474 10.33 7.82 16.07
CA THR A 474 10.52 7.02 17.28
C THR A 474 9.16 6.88 17.97
N LEU A 475 8.48 5.75 17.78
CA LEU A 475 7.09 5.56 18.19
C LEU A 475 6.86 5.77 19.68
N PRO A 476 7.68 5.26 20.62
CA PRO A 476 7.47 5.55 22.04
C PRO A 476 7.43 7.06 22.34
N MET A 477 8.29 7.85 21.69
CA MET A 477 8.28 9.31 21.81
C MET A 477 7.02 9.93 21.20
N ALA A 478 6.57 9.45 20.03
CA ALA A 478 5.34 9.92 19.38
C ALA A 478 4.09 9.67 20.24
N PHE A 479 4.06 8.56 20.98
CA PHE A 479 3.02 8.24 21.96
C PHE A 479 3.24 8.94 23.33
N ASN A 480 4.32 9.72 23.48
CA ASN A 480 4.73 10.39 24.71
C ASN A 480 4.83 9.41 25.90
N LEU A 481 5.43 8.25 25.65
CA LEU A 481 5.61 7.19 26.64
C LEU A 481 7.05 7.20 27.18
N PRO A 482 7.24 6.98 28.49
CA PRO A 482 8.52 6.53 29.01
C PRO A 482 8.98 5.27 28.28
N TYR A 483 10.22 5.28 27.82
CA TYR A 483 10.85 4.09 27.26
C TYR A 483 12.36 4.13 27.50
N THR A 484 12.98 2.95 27.57
CA THR A 484 14.41 2.81 27.86
C THR A 484 14.97 1.57 27.18
N GLU A 485 16.24 1.64 26.76
CA GLU A 485 16.98 0.48 26.28
C GLU A 485 17.30 -0.48 27.42
N LEU A 486 17.13 -1.78 27.18
CA LEU A 486 17.47 -2.82 28.13
C LEU A 486 18.85 -3.38 27.81
N PRO A 487 19.91 -3.10 28.59
CA PRO A 487 21.25 -3.62 28.31
C PRO A 487 21.38 -5.13 28.54
N ARG A 488 20.45 -5.74 29.29
CA ARG A 488 20.43 -7.16 29.63
C ARG A 488 19.01 -7.68 29.69
N ALA A 489 18.86 -8.99 29.61
CA ALA A 489 17.57 -9.66 29.80
C ALA A 489 16.99 -9.31 31.19
N VAL A 490 15.69 -9.11 31.22
CA VAL A 490 14.88 -8.88 32.43
C VAL A 490 13.84 -9.99 32.57
N LYS A 491 13.24 -10.12 33.75
CA LYS A 491 12.13 -11.05 33.94
C LYS A 491 10.92 -10.57 33.13
N MET A 492 10.41 -11.44 32.27
CA MET A 492 9.27 -11.18 31.40
C MET A 492 8.24 -12.29 31.56
N GLU A 493 6.96 -11.95 31.40
CA GLU A 493 5.88 -12.93 31.26
C GLU A 493 5.76 -13.39 29.79
N GLU A 494 4.83 -14.30 29.52
CA GLU A 494 4.54 -14.75 28.16
C GLU A 494 4.13 -13.58 27.24
N ALA A 495 4.45 -13.72 25.95
CA ALA A 495 4.11 -12.71 24.94
C ALA A 495 2.59 -12.48 24.89
N LEU A 496 2.19 -11.22 24.82
CA LEU A 496 0.79 -10.82 24.73
C LEU A 496 0.15 -11.40 23.47
N GLN A 497 -0.97 -12.09 23.66
CA GLN A 497 -1.83 -12.54 22.56
C GLN A 497 -2.85 -11.48 22.14
N ASN A 498 -3.17 -10.54 23.03
CA ASN A 498 -4.14 -9.47 22.81
C ASN A 498 -3.65 -8.20 23.49
N VAL A 499 -4.12 -7.06 22.98
CA VAL A 499 -3.88 -5.75 23.58
C VAL A 499 -4.46 -5.71 25.00
N PRO A 500 -3.68 -5.29 26.01
CA PRO A 500 -4.17 -5.15 27.38
C PRO A 500 -5.35 -4.18 27.44
N THR A 501 -6.47 -4.65 27.95
CA THR A 501 -7.66 -3.82 28.19
C THR A 501 -7.75 -3.53 29.67
N ALA A 502 -7.68 -2.25 30.05
CA ALA A 502 -8.01 -1.85 31.40
C ALA A 502 -9.50 -2.16 31.65
N THR A 503 -9.80 -2.96 32.66
CA THR A 503 -11.17 -3.09 33.18
C THR A 503 -11.31 -2.13 34.34
N PRO A 504 -11.84 -0.91 34.13
CA PRO A 504 -11.92 0.06 35.22
C PRO A 504 -12.89 -0.45 36.28
N GLN A 505 -12.50 -0.34 37.54
CA GLN A 505 -13.42 -0.56 38.63
C GLN A 505 -14.37 0.65 38.71
N ALA A 506 -15.67 0.39 38.90
CA ALA A 506 -16.63 1.47 39.13
C ALA A 506 -16.18 2.29 40.36
N PRO A 507 -16.14 3.63 40.27
CA PRO A 507 -15.76 4.44 41.40
C PRO A 507 -16.79 4.28 42.52
N ALA A 508 -16.34 4.36 43.77
CA ALA A 508 -17.25 4.37 44.91
C ALA A 508 -18.27 5.51 44.76
N ARG A 509 -19.49 5.30 45.26
CA ARG A 509 -20.53 6.33 45.20
C ARG A 509 -20.05 7.58 45.95
N SER A 510 -20.00 8.71 45.25
CA SER A 510 -19.70 10.01 45.86
C SER A 510 -20.99 10.70 46.30
N ASP A 511 -20.95 11.37 47.45
CA ASP A 511 -22.08 12.16 47.97
C ASP A 511 -22.16 13.58 47.37
N TYR A 512 -21.13 14.00 46.61
CA TYR A 512 -21.04 15.34 46.06
C TYR A 512 -20.68 15.37 44.57
N ALA A 513 -19.48 14.92 44.21
CA ALA A 513 -18.96 14.96 42.84
C ALA A 513 -17.87 13.90 42.62
N TYR A 514 -17.59 13.60 41.35
CA TYR A 514 -16.46 12.80 40.92
C TYR A 514 -15.37 13.70 40.36
N LEU A 515 -14.11 13.41 40.70
CA LEU A 515 -12.95 14.07 40.10
C LEU A 515 -12.39 13.15 39.02
N LEU A 516 -12.26 13.69 37.80
CA LEU A 516 -11.66 13.01 36.67
C LEU A 516 -10.32 13.68 36.36
N PRO A 517 -9.17 13.01 36.53
CA PRO A 517 -7.91 13.53 36.05
C PRO A 517 -7.93 13.66 34.51
N TRP A 518 -7.33 14.73 34.00
CA TRP A 518 -7.25 14.99 32.55
C TRP A 518 -5.96 14.44 31.91
N THR A 519 -5.21 13.62 32.65
CA THR A 519 -3.93 13.03 32.20
C THR A 519 -4.11 11.89 31.21
N ASN A 520 -5.26 11.20 31.23
CA ASN A 520 -5.55 10.09 30.33
C ASN A 520 -6.11 10.60 29.00
N SER A 521 -5.58 10.10 27.88
CA SER A 521 -6.01 10.40 26.51
C SER A 521 -7.48 10.08 26.22
N GLN A 522 -8.13 9.21 27.01
CA GLN A 522 -9.56 8.92 26.91
C GLN A 522 -10.45 9.87 27.72
N ALA A 523 -9.89 10.81 28.50
CA ALA A 523 -10.68 11.77 29.29
C ALA A 523 -11.65 12.62 28.45
N PRO A 524 -11.29 13.12 27.25
CA PRO A 524 -12.24 13.82 26.38
C PRO A 524 -13.43 12.95 25.95
N ARG A 525 -13.18 11.68 25.64
CA ARG A 525 -14.23 10.71 25.28
C ARG A 525 -15.20 10.48 26.44
N LEU A 526 -14.67 10.28 27.64
CA LEU A 526 -15.49 10.12 28.84
C LEU A 526 -16.30 11.40 29.12
N ALA A 527 -15.69 12.58 29.01
CA ALA A 527 -16.38 13.85 29.19
C ALA A 527 -17.58 13.98 28.24
N TYR A 528 -17.40 13.65 26.95
CA TYR A 528 -18.49 13.65 25.98
C TYR A 528 -19.60 12.66 26.37
N GLN A 529 -19.26 11.44 26.78
CA GLN A 529 -20.24 10.44 27.21
C GLN A 529 -21.06 10.89 28.43
N LEU A 530 -20.40 11.53 29.41
CA LEU A 530 -21.07 12.08 30.59
C LEU A 530 -22.02 13.22 30.22
N GLN A 531 -21.61 14.13 29.31
CA GLN A 531 -22.46 15.21 28.80
C GLN A 531 -23.67 14.66 28.03
N ALA A 532 -23.46 13.66 27.17
CA ALA A 532 -24.52 13.00 26.43
C ALA A 532 -25.53 12.29 27.37
N ALA A 533 -25.08 11.81 28.53
CA ALA A 533 -25.92 11.28 29.59
C ALA A 533 -26.62 12.36 30.45
N GLY A 534 -26.45 13.64 30.14
CA GLY A 534 -27.08 14.76 30.85
C GLY A 534 -26.37 15.17 32.15
N LEU A 535 -25.16 14.66 32.41
CA LEU A 535 -24.38 15.03 33.58
C LEU A 535 -23.69 16.39 33.37
N ARG A 536 -23.61 17.18 34.44
CA ARG A 536 -22.93 18.48 34.43
C ARG A 536 -21.44 18.29 34.71
N LEU A 537 -20.60 18.79 33.81
CA LEU A 537 -19.15 18.84 34.01
C LEU A 537 -18.72 20.25 34.43
N LYS A 538 -17.70 20.31 35.30
CA LYS A 538 -17.00 21.54 35.66
C LYS A 538 -15.50 21.29 35.53
N VAL A 539 -14.78 22.28 35.02
CA VAL A 539 -13.32 22.24 34.91
C VAL A 539 -12.73 22.89 36.16
N ALA A 540 -11.78 22.21 36.79
CA ALA A 540 -10.88 22.82 37.76
C ALA A 540 -9.53 23.03 37.06
N THR A 541 -9.02 24.25 37.08
CA THR A 541 -7.68 24.59 36.58
C THR A 541 -6.79 24.92 37.77
N ASP A 542 -5.53 24.51 37.74
CA ASP A 542 -4.54 25.05 38.67
C ASP A 542 -4.43 26.55 38.43
N SER A 543 -4.80 27.34 39.42
CA SER A 543 -4.78 28.81 39.40
C SER A 543 -3.53 29.37 40.01
#